data_AF-A0A377TM54-F1
#
_entry.id   AF-A0A377TM54-F1
#
_cell.length_a   1.000
_cell.length_b   1.000
_cell.length_c   1.000
_cell.angle_alpha   90.00
_cell.angle_beta   90.00
_cell.angle_gamma   90.00
#
_symmetry.space_group_name_H-M   'P 1'
#
loop_
_entity.id
_entity.type
_entity.pdbx_description
1 polymer ?
#
loop_
_entity_poly.entity_id
_entity_poly.type
_entity_poly.pdbx_seq_one_letter_code
_entity_poly.pdbx_strand_id
1 'polypeptide(L)'
;MQDLIALKETTWFNPATTTLAEGLPYVGLTADDVQDAHARLQRFAPYLAAAFPETAASGGIIESEVVAIPAMKRSLEQKFGQPISGELLLKKDSHLPISGSIKARGGIYEVLTHAEKLALEAGLLTTADDYRKLLTPEFKQFFSQFSIAVGSTGNLGMSIGIMSACIGFQVTVHMSADARAWKKPNCAATA
;
A
#
# COMPACT_ATOMS: atom_id res chain seq x y z
N MET A 1 30.23 6.91 -9.85
CA MET A 1 29.59 7.25 -11.13
C MET A 1 30.06 6.34 -12.26
N GLN A 2 31.37 6.17 -12.50
CA GLN A 2 31.89 5.26 -13.53
C GLN A 2 31.37 3.82 -13.38
N ASP A 3 31.38 3.26 -12.16
CA ASP A 3 30.83 1.92 -11.88
C ASP A 3 29.33 1.81 -12.23
N LEU A 4 28.54 2.88 -12.01
CA LEU A 4 27.12 2.91 -12.37
C LEU A 4 26.92 2.96 -13.90
N ILE A 5 27.71 3.77 -14.60
CA ILE A 5 27.69 3.85 -16.08
C ILE A 5 28.08 2.50 -16.69
N ALA A 6 29.04 1.81 -16.07
CA ALA A 6 29.49 0.49 -16.48
C ALA A 6 28.52 -0.65 -16.09
N LEU A 7 27.38 -0.34 -15.45
CA LEU A 7 26.40 -1.32 -14.97
C LEU A 7 26.99 -2.37 -14.01
N LYS A 8 28.05 -2.01 -13.29
CA LYS A 8 28.67 -2.88 -12.30
C LYS A 8 27.81 -2.88 -11.03
N GLU A 9 27.52 -4.06 -10.50
CA GLU A 9 26.89 -4.19 -9.18
C GLU A 9 27.74 -3.42 -8.15
N THR A 10 27.14 -2.41 -7.53
CA THR A 10 27.85 -1.43 -6.70
C THR A 10 27.22 -1.36 -5.32
N THR A 11 28.06 -1.27 -4.29
CA THR A 11 27.64 -1.03 -2.91
C THR A 11 28.23 0.30 -2.45
N TRP A 12 27.40 1.16 -1.88
CA TRP A 12 27.82 2.42 -1.27
C TRP A 12 27.30 2.49 0.17
N PHE A 13 28.22 2.61 1.12
CA PHE A 13 27.89 2.81 2.52
C PHE A 13 27.82 4.32 2.78
N ASN A 14 26.67 4.81 3.25
CA ASN A 14 26.51 6.22 3.59
C ASN A 14 27.44 6.58 4.76
N PRO A 15 28.45 7.44 4.57
CA PRO A 15 29.39 7.81 5.64
C PRO A 15 28.78 8.79 6.65
N ALA A 16 27.60 9.35 6.36
CA ALA A 16 26.97 10.41 7.14
C ALA A 16 25.64 9.95 7.76
N THR A 17 25.56 8.70 8.21
CA THR A 17 24.42 8.26 9.03
C THR A 17 24.44 8.99 10.37
N THR A 18 23.29 9.49 10.81
CA THR A 18 23.14 10.27 12.04
C THR A 18 22.33 9.51 13.08
N THR A 19 22.29 10.03 14.30
CA THR A 19 21.34 9.55 15.30
C THR A 19 19.90 9.91 14.92
N LEU A 20 18.92 9.24 15.53
CA LEU A 20 17.50 9.58 15.34
C LEU A 20 17.22 11.06 15.66
N ALA A 21 17.77 11.56 16.78
CA ALA A 21 17.53 12.93 17.23
C ALA A 21 18.05 13.98 16.23
N GLU A 22 19.19 13.73 15.59
CA GLU A 22 19.77 14.61 14.59
C GLU A 22 19.08 14.49 13.22
N GLY A 23 18.67 13.27 12.83
CA GLY A 23 18.06 13.01 11.52
C GLY A 23 16.58 13.38 11.44
N LEU A 24 15.83 13.20 12.53
CA LEU A 24 14.37 13.35 12.54
C LEU A 24 13.86 14.74 12.07
N PRO A 25 14.51 15.87 12.44
CA PRO A 25 14.09 17.19 11.96
C PRO A 25 14.08 17.35 10.43
N TYR A 26 14.85 16.52 9.70
CA TYR A 26 14.93 16.58 8.23
C TYR A 26 13.88 15.71 7.52
N VAL A 27 13.13 14.89 8.25
CA VAL A 27 12.10 14.00 7.66
C VAL A 27 10.87 14.78 7.22
N GLY A 28 10.52 15.87 7.92
CA GLY A 28 9.32 16.66 7.65
C GLY A 28 7.99 15.98 8.03
N LEU A 29 8.07 14.81 8.70
CA LEU A 29 6.94 14.08 9.27
C LEU A 29 7.27 13.68 10.71
N THR A 30 6.24 13.55 11.53
CA THR A 30 6.31 13.30 12.96
C THR A 30 5.76 11.92 13.34
N ALA A 31 5.93 11.53 14.60
CA ALA A 31 5.29 10.32 15.12
C ALA A 31 3.76 10.43 15.11
N ASP A 32 3.22 11.64 15.28
CA ASP A 32 1.77 11.88 15.27
C ASP A 32 1.19 11.64 13.86
N ASP A 33 1.89 12.05 12.80
CA ASP A 33 1.49 11.74 11.41
C ASP A 33 1.39 10.21 11.17
N VAL A 34 2.30 9.45 11.78
CA VAL A 34 2.29 7.97 11.72
C VAL A 34 1.11 7.39 12.51
N GLN A 35 0.81 7.93 13.70
CA GLN A 35 -0.35 7.50 14.48
C GLN A 35 -1.67 7.86 13.80
N ASP A 36 -1.75 9.02 13.17
CA ASP A 36 -2.92 9.45 12.39
C ASP A 36 -3.16 8.53 11.20
N ALA A 37 -2.09 8.10 10.51
CA ALA A 37 -2.19 7.10 9.46
C ALA A 37 -2.70 5.75 9.99
N HIS A 38 -2.21 5.32 11.14
CA HIS A 38 -2.69 4.10 11.79
C HIS A 38 -4.18 4.21 12.17
N ALA A 39 -4.58 5.30 12.83
CA ALA A 39 -5.95 5.55 13.25
C ALA A 39 -6.91 5.59 12.06
N ARG A 40 -6.50 6.19 10.94
CA ARG A 40 -7.28 6.17 9.69
C ARG A 40 -7.47 4.75 9.17
N LEU A 41 -6.41 3.95 9.08
CA LEU A 41 -6.54 2.56 8.64
C LEU A 41 -7.46 1.75 9.57
N GLN A 42 -7.44 2.03 10.89
CA GLN A 42 -8.38 1.41 11.83
C GLN A 42 -9.83 1.82 11.56
N ARG A 43 -10.12 3.10 11.28
CA ARG A 43 -11.47 3.54 10.89
C ARG A 43 -11.96 2.85 9.62
N PHE A 44 -11.07 2.62 8.66
CA PHE A 44 -11.39 1.90 7.42
C PHE A 44 -11.42 0.36 7.55
N ALA A 45 -10.89 -0.23 8.62
CA ALA A 45 -10.88 -1.67 8.81
C ALA A 45 -12.27 -2.33 8.61
N PRO A 46 -13.38 -1.85 9.21
CA PRO A 46 -14.70 -2.45 8.97
C PRO A 46 -15.19 -2.28 7.51
N TYR A 47 -14.83 -1.20 6.82
CA TYR A 47 -15.08 -1.04 5.38
C TYR A 47 -14.31 -2.08 4.57
N LEU A 48 -13.00 -2.22 4.83
CA LEU A 48 -12.11 -3.12 4.09
C LEU A 48 -12.54 -4.58 4.26
N ALA A 49 -12.88 -4.99 5.49
CA ALA A 49 -13.39 -6.32 5.79
C ALA A 49 -14.64 -6.69 4.97
N ALA A 50 -15.53 -5.72 4.73
CA ALA A 50 -16.75 -5.91 3.96
C ALA A 50 -16.53 -5.78 2.44
N ALA A 51 -15.70 -4.83 2.01
CA ALA A 51 -15.41 -4.55 0.61
C ALA A 51 -14.55 -5.65 -0.05
N PHE A 52 -13.61 -6.20 0.71
CA PHE A 52 -12.62 -7.19 0.29
C PHE A 52 -12.71 -8.43 1.18
N PRO A 53 -13.45 -9.48 0.76
CA PRO A 53 -13.65 -10.69 1.57
C PRO A 53 -12.36 -11.36 2.04
N GLU A 54 -11.27 -11.25 1.29
CA GLU A 54 -9.95 -11.77 1.67
C GLU A 54 -9.36 -11.11 2.94
N THR A 55 -9.84 -9.92 3.31
CA THR A 55 -9.42 -9.21 4.52
C THR A 55 -10.35 -9.44 5.72
N ALA A 56 -11.48 -10.14 5.53
CA ALA A 56 -12.46 -10.33 6.60
C ALA A 56 -11.87 -11.09 7.80
N ALA A 57 -11.04 -12.10 7.55
CA ALA A 57 -10.39 -12.89 8.60
C ALA A 57 -9.38 -12.07 9.44
N SER A 58 -8.81 -11.01 8.87
CA SER A 58 -7.93 -10.07 9.57
C SER A 58 -8.67 -8.84 10.11
N GLY A 59 -10.02 -8.84 10.09
CA GLY A 59 -10.83 -7.69 10.51
C GLY A 59 -10.64 -6.46 9.61
N GLY A 60 -10.22 -6.64 8.36
CA GLY A 60 -9.94 -5.55 7.42
C GLY A 60 -8.53 -4.98 7.51
N ILE A 61 -7.66 -5.55 8.35
CA ILE A 61 -6.26 -5.12 8.45
C ILE A 61 -5.46 -5.66 7.26
N ILE A 62 -4.82 -4.74 6.53
CA ILE A 62 -3.91 -5.04 5.43
C ILE A 62 -2.50 -5.21 6.00
N GLU A 63 -2.13 -6.45 6.31
CA GLU A 63 -0.78 -6.78 6.78
C GLU A 63 -0.19 -8.05 6.14
N SER A 64 1.13 -8.22 6.27
CA SER A 64 1.88 -9.35 5.74
C SER A 64 2.76 -10.04 6.78
N GLU A 65 3.04 -11.32 6.56
CA GLU A 65 3.88 -12.14 7.41
C GLU A 65 5.37 -11.71 7.39
N VAL A 66 6.05 -11.99 8.50
CA VAL A 66 7.51 -12.05 8.58
C VAL A 66 7.90 -13.50 8.86
N VAL A 67 8.72 -14.08 8.00
CA VAL A 67 9.11 -15.49 8.09
C VAL A 67 10.63 -15.64 8.08
N ALA A 68 11.15 -16.60 8.85
CA ALA A 68 12.55 -16.99 8.76
C ALA A 68 12.81 -17.80 7.48
N ILE A 69 13.93 -17.55 6.81
CA ILE A 69 14.31 -18.22 5.56
C ILE A 69 15.71 -18.87 5.63
N PRO A 70 15.95 -19.79 6.60
CA PRO A 70 17.27 -20.39 6.83
C PRO A 70 17.76 -21.24 5.64
N ALA A 71 16.85 -21.85 4.87
CA ALA A 71 17.21 -22.57 3.65
C ALA A 71 17.78 -21.63 2.57
N MET A 72 17.15 -20.46 2.37
CA MET A 72 17.63 -19.44 1.45
C MET A 72 18.96 -18.86 1.91
N LYS A 73 19.13 -18.61 3.21
CA LYS A 73 20.40 -18.19 3.80
C LYS A 73 21.54 -19.13 3.40
N ARG A 74 21.39 -20.44 3.65
CA ARG A 74 22.42 -21.44 3.29
C ARG A 74 22.71 -21.45 1.80
N SER A 75 21.68 -21.35 0.96
CA SER A 75 21.82 -21.31 -0.50
C SER A 75 22.62 -20.08 -0.96
N LEU A 76 22.35 -18.90 -0.39
CA LEU A 76 23.09 -17.67 -0.68
C LEU A 76 24.56 -17.77 -0.24
N GLU A 77 24.82 -18.26 0.98
CA GLU A 77 26.17 -18.45 1.50
C GLU A 77 27.00 -19.40 0.62
N GLN A 78 26.39 -20.49 0.16
CA GLN A 78 27.03 -21.42 -0.77
C GLN A 78 27.27 -20.82 -2.15
N LYS A 79 26.27 -20.12 -2.70
CA LYS A 79 26.34 -19.55 -4.06
C LYS A 79 27.38 -18.44 -4.17
N PHE A 80 27.48 -17.60 -3.14
CA PHE A 80 28.36 -16.42 -3.15
C PHE A 80 29.63 -16.59 -2.32
N GLY A 81 29.80 -17.71 -1.62
CA GLY A 81 31.00 -18.00 -0.81
C GLY A 81 31.19 -17.06 0.38
N GLN A 82 30.13 -16.38 0.82
CA GLN A 82 30.17 -15.34 1.86
C GLN A 82 29.20 -15.69 2.99
N PRO A 83 29.65 -15.78 4.26
CA PRO A 83 28.77 -16.04 5.39
C PRO A 83 27.84 -14.85 5.68
N ILE A 84 26.60 -15.15 6.09
CA ILE A 84 25.61 -14.18 6.54
C ILE A 84 25.46 -14.33 8.06
N SER A 85 25.78 -13.28 8.81
CA SER A 85 25.66 -13.30 10.27
C SER A 85 24.20 -13.24 10.74
N GLY A 86 23.88 -13.87 11.87
CA GLY A 86 22.54 -13.83 12.47
C GLY A 86 21.47 -14.58 11.69
N GLU A 87 20.22 -14.17 11.85
CA GLU A 87 19.06 -14.76 11.18
C GLU A 87 18.69 -13.98 9.91
N LEU A 88 18.26 -14.70 8.87
CA LEU A 88 17.72 -14.10 7.66
C LEU A 88 16.19 -14.23 7.65
N LEU A 89 15.51 -13.08 7.67
CA LEU A 89 14.05 -12.98 7.64
C LEU A 89 13.57 -12.40 6.32
N LEU A 90 12.33 -12.72 5.95
CA LEU A 90 11.63 -12.18 4.79
C LEU A 90 10.30 -11.54 5.22
N LYS A 91 10.13 -10.22 5.01
CA LYS A 91 8.84 -9.52 5.09
C LYS A 91 8.09 -9.71 3.77
N LYS A 92 6.97 -10.43 3.81
CA LYS A 92 6.23 -10.89 2.62
C LYS A 92 5.24 -9.85 2.09
N ASP A 93 5.68 -8.62 1.87
CA ASP A 93 4.82 -7.59 1.27
C ASP A 93 4.34 -7.95 -0.15
N SER A 94 5.00 -8.89 -0.81
CA SER A 94 4.53 -9.55 -2.04
C SER A 94 3.23 -10.35 -1.87
N HIS A 95 2.76 -10.57 -0.64
CA HIS A 95 1.56 -11.33 -0.31
C HIS A 95 0.52 -10.47 0.43
N LEU A 96 0.69 -9.15 0.45
CA LEU A 96 -0.34 -8.27 1.02
C LEU A 96 -1.68 -8.49 0.29
N PRO A 97 -2.81 -8.50 1.00
CA PRO A 97 -4.12 -8.64 0.37
C PRO A 97 -4.40 -7.48 -0.60
N ILE A 98 -5.44 -7.62 -1.42
CA ILE A 98 -5.95 -6.64 -2.39
C ILE A 98 -5.06 -6.49 -3.63
N SER A 99 -3.76 -6.25 -3.46
CA SER A 99 -2.87 -5.96 -4.61
C SER A 99 -1.52 -6.67 -4.61
N GLY A 100 -1.24 -7.56 -3.64
CA GLY A 100 -0.10 -8.48 -3.70
C GLY A 100 1.27 -7.80 -3.76
N SER A 101 1.41 -6.61 -3.17
CA SER A 101 2.68 -5.88 -3.19
C SER A 101 2.74 -4.83 -2.09
N ILE A 102 3.93 -4.27 -1.83
CA ILE A 102 4.12 -3.12 -0.94
C ILE A 102 3.25 -1.91 -1.29
N LYS A 103 2.76 -1.81 -2.53
CA LYS A 103 1.87 -0.72 -2.96
C LYS A 103 0.47 -0.83 -2.34
N ALA A 104 0.10 -2.00 -1.79
CA ALA A 104 -1.07 -2.17 -0.93
C ALA A 104 -0.99 -1.36 0.37
N ARG A 105 0.19 -0.87 0.76
CA ARG A 105 0.35 0.06 1.90
C ARG A 105 0.01 1.48 1.46
N GLY A 106 0.95 2.13 0.76
CA GLY A 106 0.84 3.54 0.43
C GLY A 106 -0.23 3.85 -0.63
N GLY A 107 -0.36 3.02 -1.67
CA GLY A 107 -1.32 3.29 -2.75
C GLY A 107 -2.78 3.15 -2.30
N ILE A 108 -3.06 2.18 -1.43
CA ILE A 108 -4.38 2.05 -0.81
C ILE A 108 -4.60 3.18 0.18
N TYR A 109 -3.64 3.43 1.08
CA TYR A 109 -3.73 4.50 2.08
C TYR A 109 -4.04 5.88 1.46
N GLU A 110 -3.40 6.20 0.33
CA GLU A 110 -3.67 7.44 -0.42
C GLU A 110 -5.14 7.55 -0.84
N VAL A 111 -5.68 6.50 -1.48
CA VAL A 111 -7.08 6.50 -1.94
C VAL A 111 -8.06 6.59 -0.77
N LEU A 112 -7.80 5.86 0.33
CA LEU A 112 -8.64 5.91 1.53
C LEU A 112 -8.59 7.30 2.19
N THR A 113 -7.41 7.91 2.28
CA THR A 113 -7.23 9.26 2.81
C THR A 113 -8.00 10.29 1.99
N HIS A 114 -7.93 10.18 0.66
CA HIS A 114 -8.68 11.06 -0.22
C HIS A 114 -10.20 10.88 -0.08
N ALA A 115 -10.67 9.62 -0.02
CA ALA A 115 -12.09 9.31 0.17
C ALA A 115 -12.63 9.85 1.50
N GLU A 116 -11.90 9.63 2.61
CA GLU A 116 -12.27 10.15 3.93
C GLU A 116 -12.36 11.67 3.90
N LYS A 117 -11.33 12.34 3.37
CA LYS A 117 -11.29 13.80 3.26
C LYS A 117 -12.52 14.36 2.55
N LEU A 118 -12.83 13.85 1.35
CA LEU A 118 -13.98 14.30 0.56
C LEU A 118 -15.31 14.10 1.31
N ALA A 119 -15.48 12.94 1.95
CA ALA A 119 -16.71 12.61 2.66
C ALA A 119 -16.90 13.45 3.94
N LEU A 120 -15.80 13.73 4.67
CA LEU A 120 -15.81 14.62 5.84
C LEU A 120 -16.11 16.07 5.41
N GLU A 121 -15.45 16.57 4.37
CA GLU A 121 -15.65 17.94 3.85
C GLU A 121 -17.07 18.17 3.32
N ALA A 122 -17.70 17.15 2.75
CA ALA A 122 -19.10 17.18 2.32
C ALA A 122 -20.11 17.04 3.47
N GLY A 123 -19.66 16.80 4.71
CA GLY A 123 -20.52 16.57 5.87
C GLY A 123 -21.31 15.25 5.83
N LEU A 124 -20.89 14.30 4.97
CA LEU A 124 -21.56 13.01 4.79
C LEU A 124 -21.04 11.95 5.77
N LEU A 125 -19.81 12.15 6.27
CA LEU A 125 -19.09 11.24 7.16
C LEU A 125 -18.60 12.00 8.40
N THR A 126 -18.49 11.31 9.52
CA THR A 126 -17.71 11.76 10.69
C THR A 126 -16.66 10.71 11.05
N THR A 127 -15.63 11.07 11.82
CA THR A 127 -14.60 10.13 12.27
C THR A 127 -15.11 9.11 13.30
N ALA A 128 -16.29 9.33 13.87
CA ALA A 128 -16.95 8.41 14.79
C ALA A 128 -17.93 7.44 14.08
N ASP A 129 -18.19 7.64 12.80
CA ASP A 129 -19.08 6.78 12.03
C ASP A 129 -18.47 5.40 11.80
N ASP A 130 -19.34 4.42 11.53
CA ASP A 130 -18.94 3.15 10.97
C ASP A 130 -18.72 3.26 9.46
N TYR A 131 -17.49 3.06 9.01
CA TYR A 131 -17.11 3.29 7.61
C TYR A 131 -17.67 2.23 6.66
N ARG A 132 -18.35 1.17 7.15
CA ARG A 132 -19.18 0.29 6.30
C ARG A 132 -20.21 1.07 5.49
N LYS A 133 -20.65 2.23 5.97
CA LYS A 133 -21.56 3.13 5.20
C LYS A 133 -20.97 3.58 3.86
N LEU A 134 -19.65 3.60 3.69
CA LEU A 134 -19.01 3.94 2.41
C LEU A 134 -19.33 2.92 1.30
N LEU A 135 -19.89 1.75 1.63
CA LEU A 135 -20.35 0.77 0.65
C LEU A 135 -21.77 1.03 0.11
N THR A 136 -22.53 1.96 0.70
CA THR A 136 -23.92 2.19 0.28
C THR A 136 -23.99 2.83 -1.11
N PRO A 137 -25.11 2.65 -1.84
CA PRO A 137 -25.29 3.27 -3.15
C PRO A 137 -25.10 4.79 -3.16
N GLU A 138 -25.50 5.48 -2.09
CA GLU A 138 -25.38 6.93 -1.95
C GLU A 138 -23.91 7.37 -1.91
N PHE A 139 -23.07 6.65 -1.17
CA PHE A 139 -21.63 6.93 -1.13
C PHE A 139 -20.94 6.60 -2.46
N LYS A 140 -21.32 5.49 -3.11
CA LYS A 140 -20.81 5.18 -4.46
C LYS A 140 -21.18 6.26 -5.46
N GLN A 141 -22.42 6.75 -5.42
CA GLN A 141 -22.86 7.86 -6.26
C GLN A 141 -22.10 9.15 -5.95
N PHE A 142 -21.85 9.45 -4.67
CA PHE A 142 -21.04 10.59 -4.27
C PHE A 142 -19.61 10.50 -4.83
N PHE A 143 -18.91 9.38 -4.61
CA PHE A 143 -17.53 9.21 -5.09
C PHE A 143 -17.43 9.14 -6.62
N SER A 144 -18.49 8.73 -7.31
CA SER A 144 -18.51 8.69 -8.78
C SER A 144 -18.41 10.08 -9.45
N GLN A 145 -18.60 11.15 -8.67
CA GLN A 145 -18.44 12.54 -9.12
C GLN A 145 -16.97 12.97 -9.19
N PHE A 146 -16.06 12.17 -8.62
CA PHE A 146 -14.63 12.44 -8.55
C PHE A 146 -13.85 11.41 -9.36
N SER A 147 -12.68 11.82 -9.85
CA SER A 147 -11.81 10.97 -10.65
C SER A 147 -10.40 10.87 -10.08
N ILE A 148 -9.79 9.70 -10.25
CA ILE A 148 -8.40 9.41 -9.89
C ILE A 148 -7.67 8.93 -11.14
N ALA A 149 -6.55 9.55 -11.47
CA ALA A 149 -5.69 9.16 -12.57
C ALA A 149 -4.32 8.71 -12.05
N VAL A 150 -3.76 7.65 -12.61
CA VAL A 150 -2.42 7.15 -12.28
C VAL A 150 -1.67 6.73 -13.53
N GLY A 151 -0.47 7.26 -13.72
CA GLY A 151 0.47 6.81 -14.74
C GLY A 151 1.39 5.73 -14.17
N SER A 152 1.08 4.46 -14.40
CA SER A 152 1.92 3.36 -13.92
C SER A 152 1.65 2.07 -14.69
N THR A 153 2.72 1.39 -15.11
CA THR A 153 2.66 0.08 -15.76
C THR A 153 2.77 -1.10 -14.77
N GLY A 154 2.77 -0.83 -13.47
CA GLY A 154 3.03 -1.83 -12.43
C GLY A 154 2.12 -1.75 -11.22
N ASN A 155 2.63 -2.24 -10.08
CA ASN A 155 1.84 -2.45 -8.87
C ASN A 155 1.20 -1.19 -8.27
N LEU A 156 1.73 0.01 -8.56
CA LEU A 156 1.12 1.26 -8.11
C LEU A 156 -0.22 1.50 -8.80
N GLY A 157 -0.25 1.40 -10.14
CA GLY A 157 -1.47 1.51 -10.93
C GLY A 157 -2.50 0.46 -10.54
N MET A 158 -2.05 -0.77 -10.26
CA MET A 158 -2.93 -1.84 -9.77
C MET A 158 -3.54 -1.50 -8.40
N SER A 159 -2.73 -1.08 -7.42
CA SER A 159 -3.21 -0.83 -6.04
C SER A 159 -4.19 0.34 -5.99
N ILE A 160 -3.86 1.45 -6.66
CA ILE A 160 -4.74 2.61 -6.77
C ILE A 160 -5.99 2.24 -7.58
N GLY A 161 -5.83 1.58 -8.73
CA GLY A 161 -6.92 1.16 -9.60
C GLY A 161 -7.98 0.33 -8.89
N ILE A 162 -7.54 -0.71 -8.17
CA ILE A 162 -8.42 -1.60 -7.41
C ILE A 162 -9.17 -0.82 -6.33
N MET A 163 -8.45 -0.07 -5.48
CA MET A 163 -9.07 0.63 -4.36
C MET A 163 -10.02 1.74 -4.82
N SER A 164 -9.62 2.54 -5.81
CA SER A 164 -10.43 3.63 -6.34
C SER A 164 -11.74 3.14 -6.94
N ALA A 165 -11.68 2.09 -7.75
CA ALA A 165 -12.88 1.48 -8.33
C ALA A 165 -13.80 0.87 -7.25
N CYS A 166 -13.23 0.33 -6.16
CA CYS A 166 -13.99 -0.25 -5.07
C CYS A 166 -14.78 0.80 -4.27
N ILE A 167 -14.13 1.93 -3.98
CA ILE A 167 -14.75 3.08 -3.29
C ILE A 167 -15.86 3.69 -4.17
N GLY A 168 -15.68 3.68 -5.49
CA GLY A 168 -16.66 4.20 -6.45
C GLY A 168 -16.17 5.41 -7.25
N PHE A 169 -14.88 5.73 -7.18
CA PHE A 169 -14.27 6.78 -8.01
C PHE A 169 -14.22 6.37 -9.49
N GLN A 170 -14.26 7.37 -10.37
CA GLN A 170 -13.88 7.17 -11.77
C GLN A 170 -12.37 7.03 -11.85
N VAL A 171 -11.84 5.87 -12.24
CA VAL A 171 -10.40 5.62 -12.27
C VAL A 171 -9.85 5.42 -13.67
N THR A 172 -8.76 6.12 -13.98
CA THR A 172 -8.00 5.94 -15.23
C THR A 172 -6.57 5.53 -14.92
N VAL A 173 -6.17 4.34 -15.36
CA VAL A 173 -4.80 3.85 -15.25
C VAL A 173 -4.14 3.98 -16.62
N HIS A 174 -3.21 4.93 -16.77
CA HIS A 174 -2.42 5.09 -17.99
C HIS A 174 -1.24 4.13 -17.97
N MET A 175 -1.21 3.23 -18.95
CA MET A 175 -0.18 2.21 -19.12
C MET A 175 0.45 2.35 -20.51
N SER A 176 1.71 1.96 -20.68
CA SER A 176 2.31 1.82 -22.00
C SER A 176 1.59 0.72 -22.80
N ALA A 177 1.62 0.82 -24.13
CA ALA A 177 0.96 -0.14 -25.02
C ALA A 177 1.45 -1.59 -24.81
N ASP A 178 2.71 -1.77 -24.39
CA ASP A 178 3.33 -3.07 -24.15
C ASP A 178 3.04 -3.65 -22.76
N ALA A 179 2.31 -2.91 -21.91
CA ALA A 179 2.03 -3.35 -20.56
C ALA A 179 0.92 -4.42 -20.55
N ARG A 180 1.03 -5.38 -19.63
CA ARG A 180 0.01 -6.42 -19.46
C ARG A 180 -1.32 -5.80 -19.07
N ALA A 181 -2.41 -6.29 -19.66
CA ALA A 181 -3.76 -5.87 -19.31
C ALA A 181 -4.00 -6.01 -17.80
N TRP A 182 -4.48 -4.94 -17.17
CA TRP A 182 -4.87 -4.96 -15.78
C TRP A 182 -6.26 -5.63 -15.65
N LYS A 183 -6.45 -6.42 -14.59
CA LYS A 183 -7.73 -7.11 -14.35
C LYS A 183 -8.66 -6.19 -13.56
N LYS A 184 -9.95 -6.18 -13.93
CA LYS A 184 -10.98 -5.50 -13.14
C LYS A 184 -11.01 -6.10 -11.72
N PRO A 185 -11.09 -5.28 -10.66
CA PRO A 185 -11.16 -5.77 -9.29
C PRO A 185 -12.46 -6.53 -9.03
N ASN A 186 -12.35 -7.59 -8.22
CA ASN A 186 -13.49 -8.26 -7.62
C ASN A 186 -13.74 -7.62 -6.24
N CYS A 187 -14.51 -6.53 -6.21
CA CYS A 187 -15.07 -6.00 -4.96
C CYS A 187 -16.45 -6.59 -4.72
N ALA A 188 -16.82 -6.80 -3.46
CA ALA A 188 -18.18 -7.20 -3.12
C ALA A 188 -19.15 -6.10 -3.59
N ALA A 189 -19.94 -6.40 -4.62
CA ALA A 189 -21.11 -5.60 -4.95
C ALA A 189 -22.15 -5.88 -3.86
N THR A 190 -22.61 -4.82 -3.20
CA THR A 190 -23.86 -4.86 -2.43
C THR A 190 -24.96 -5.30 -3.38
N ALA A 191 -25.48 -6.51 -3.14
CA ALA A 191 -26.71 -7.00 -3.75
C ALA A 191 -27.90 -6.13 -3.33
#